data_AF-A0A1L7SM78-F1
#
_entry.id   AF-A0A1L7SM78-F1
#
_cell.length_a   1.000
_cell.length_b   1.000
_cell.length_c   1.000
_cell.angle_alpha   90.00
_cell.angle_beta   90.00
_cell.angle_gamma   90.00
#
_symmetry.space_group_name_H-M   'P 1'
#
loop_
_entity.id
_entity.type
_entity.pdbx_description
1 polymer ?
#
loop_
_entity_poly.entity_id
_entity_poly.type
_entity_poly.pdbx_seq_one_letter_code
_entity_poly.pdbx_strand_id
1 'polypeptide(L)'
;MPESDPLLAAPTTIVHPKHKTWLCEEKVNGTECNTHNDVNDLICMKCDYQVDGWTKVRAEDVNEIHIGQLYSYKDGVAKWQYFKYFLNPGPILEDAPGNNAPVPRGTIDG
;
A
#
# COMPACT_ATOMS: atom_id res chain seq x y z
N MET A 1 -9.62 -14.83 -20.15
CA MET A 1 -10.11 -13.99 -19.04
C MET A 1 -9.04 -14.07 -17.97
N PRO A 2 -8.40 -12.98 -17.53
CA PRO A 2 -7.43 -13.09 -16.44
C PRO A 2 -8.19 -13.50 -15.19
N GLU A 3 -7.83 -14.65 -14.64
CA GLU A 3 -8.38 -15.16 -13.39
C GLU A 3 -8.07 -14.12 -12.30
N SER A 4 -9.13 -13.59 -11.69
CA SER A 4 -9.00 -12.67 -10.57
C SER A 4 -8.22 -13.38 -9.46
N ASP A 5 -7.05 -12.86 -9.12
CA ASP A 5 -6.23 -13.32 -7.99
C ASP A 5 -7.16 -13.49 -6.76
N PRO A 6 -7.27 -14.69 -6.17
CA PRO A 6 -8.21 -14.97 -5.10
C PRO A 6 -7.97 -14.10 -3.86
N LEU A 7 -6.81 -13.47 -3.74
CA LEU A 7 -6.44 -12.57 -2.65
C LEU A 7 -6.95 -11.14 -2.83
N LEU A 8 -7.31 -10.73 -4.04
CA LEU A 8 -7.77 -9.37 -4.35
C LEU A 8 -9.29 -9.26 -4.33
N ALA A 9 -9.79 -8.19 -3.72
CA ALA A 9 -11.21 -7.87 -3.71
C ALA A 9 -11.69 -7.28 -5.05
N ALA A 10 -12.98 -6.97 -5.15
CA ALA A 10 -13.49 -6.22 -6.29
C ALA A 10 -12.89 -4.79 -6.29
N PRO A 11 -12.50 -4.23 -7.46
CA PRO A 11 -12.05 -2.86 -7.55
C PRO A 11 -13.11 -1.86 -7.09
N THR A 12 -12.69 -0.79 -6.42
CA THR A 12 -13.58 0.23 -5.83
C THR A 12 -13.01 1.63 -6.03
N THR A 13 -13.88 2.63 -6.11
CA THR A 13 -13.52 4.06 -6.05
C THR A 13 -13.41 4.57 -4.62
N ILE A 14 -13.83 3.78 -3.63
CA ILE A 14 -13.77 4.13 -2.22
C ILE A 14 -12.36 3.83 -1.71
N VAL A 15 -11.66 4.87 -1.26
CA VAL A 15 -10.35 4.73 -0.64
C VAL A 15 -10.50 4.03 0.71
N HIS A 16 -9.81 2.90 0.90
CA HIS A 16 -9.83 2.16 2.15
C HIS A 16 -9.25 3.03 3.30
N PRO A 17 -9.79 3.00 4.53
CA PRO A 17 -9.31 3.88 5.62
C PRO A 17 -7.82 3.73 5.97
N LYS A 18 -7.26 2.53 5.76
CA LYS A 18 -5.83 2.26 5.94
C LYS A 18 -4.97 2.72 4.76
N HIS A 19 -5.54 2.98 3.59
CA HIS A 19 -4.79 3.47 2.43
C HIS A 19 -4.38 4.93 2.68
N LYS A 20 -3.10 5.15 2.96
CA LYS A 20 -2.55 6.48 3.26
C LYS A 20 -1.68 6.98 2.12
N THR A 21 -0.89 6.08 1.55
CA THR A 21 0.09 6.44 0.53
C THR A 21 0.01 5.49 -0.64
N TRP A 22 0.57 5.92 -1.76
CA TRP A 22 0.90 5.04 -2.87
C TRP A 22 2.36 5.14 -3.27
N LEU A 23 2.94 4.00 -3.63
CA LEU A 23 4.33 3.89 -4.06
C LEU A 23 4.43 4.10 -5.58
N CYS A 24 5.22 5.09 -5.99
CA CYS A 24 5.57 5.32 -7.38
C CYS A 24 6.70 4.38 -7.85
N GLU A 25 6.37 3.43 -8.72
CA GLU A 25 7.32 2.49 -9.31
C GLU A 25 7.78 2.90 -10.73
N GLU A 26 7.50 4.16 -11.15
CA GLU A 26 7.91 4.66 -12.46
C GLU A 26 9.43 4.66 -12.63
N LYS A 27 9.91 4.27 -13.81
CA LYS A 27 11.34 4.18 -14.10
C LYS A 27 11.87 5.50 -14.64
N VAL A 28 12.62 6.22 -13.81
CA VAL A 28 13.32 7.44 -14.18
C VAL A 28 14.79 7.11 -14.42
N ASN A 29 15.27 7.29 -15.65
CA ASN A 29 16.65 6.97 -16.05
C ASN A 29 17.06 5.51 -15.73
N GLY A 30 16.13 4.56 -15.88
CA GLY A 30 16.37 3.14 -15.63
C GLY A 30 16.24 2.69 -14.18
N THR A 31 16.00 3.60 -13.24
CA THR A 31 15.82 3.30 -11.80
C THR A 31 14.39 3.62 -11.38
N GLU A 32 13.80 2.77 -10.54
CA GLU A 32 12.47 2.99 -9.97
C GLU A 32 12.47 4.21 -9.03
N CYS A 33 11.40 5.03 -9.11
CA CYS A 33 11.27 6.25 -8.35
C CYS A 33 11.21 5.99 -6.83
N ASN A 34 10.46 4.97 -6.43
CA ASN A 34 10.23 4.50 -5.06
C ASN A 34 9.82 5.61 -4.08
N THR A 35 9.03 6.56 -4.57
CA THR A 35 8.52 7.67 -3.76
C THR A 35 7.11 7.35 -3.28
N HIS A 36 6.88 7.56 -1.99
CA HIS A 36 5.57 7.48 -1.37
C HIS A 36 4.86 8.82 -1.53
N ASN A 37 3.65 8.79 -2.06
CA ASN A 37 2.82 9.97 -2.28
C ASN A 37 1.53 9.84 -1.50
N ASP A 38 0.91 10.95 -1.11
CA ASP A 38 -0.40 10.92 -0.46
C ASP A 38 -1.44 10.26 -1.39
N VAL A 39 -2.36 9.47 -0.83
CA VAL A 39 -3.42 8.81 -1.58
C VAL A 39 -4.29 9.77 -2.41
N ASN A 40 -4.40 11.04 -1.98
CA ASN A 40 -5.16 12.06 -2.68
C ASN A 40 -4.35 12.76 -3.79
N ASP A 41 -3.03 12.64 -3.77
CA ASP A 41 -2.14 13.26 -4.76
C ASP A 41 -1.83 12.25 -5.87
N LEU A 42 -2.41 12.44 -7.06
CA LEU A 42 -2.21 11.54 -8.20
C LEU A 42 -1.00 11.89 -9.07
N ILE A 43 -0.12 12.76 -8.58
CA ILE A 43 1.13 13.16 -9.23
C ILE A 43 2.27 12.84 -8.27
N CYS A 44 3.27 12.11 -8.74
CA CYS A 44 4.44 11.79 -7.94
C CYS A 44 5.23 13.07 -7.61
N MET A 45 5.44 13.35 -6.33
CA MET A 45 6.13 14.57 -5.88
C MET A 45 7.62 14.64 -6.27
N LYS A 46 8.22 13.52 -6.69
CA LYS A 46 9.65 13.46 -7.03
C LYS A 46 9.94 13.46 -8.53
N CYS A 47 9.11 12.77 -9.31
CA CYS A 47 9.35 12.57 -10.75
C CYS A 47 8.25 13.11 -11.66
N ASP A 48 7.24 13.78 -11.09
CA ASP A 48 6.10 14.36 -11.81
C ASP A 48 5.27 13.34 -12.62
N TYR A 49 5.51 12.04 -12.42
CA TYR A 49 4.69 10.99 -13.02
C TYR A 49 3.25 11.13 -12.53
N GLN A 50 2.33 11.25 -13.48
CA GLN A 50 0.90 11.27 -13.22
C GLN A 50 0.35 9.85 -13.32
N VAL A 51 -0.39 9.44 -12.28
CA VAL A 51 -1.09 8.15 -12.29
C VAL A 51 -2.01 8.08 -13.51
N ASP A 52 -1.70 7.16 -14.43
CA ASP A 52 -2.38 7.02 -15.72
C ASP A 52 -3.04 5.65 -15.92
N GLY A 53 -2.85 4.74 -14.96
CA GLY A 53 -3.38 3.37 -15.00
C GLY A 53 -2.53 2.37 -15.78
N TRP A 54 -1.39 2.78 -16.34
CA TRP A 54 -0.45 1.89 -17.04
C TRP A 54 0.59 1.32 -16.09
N THR A 55 1.14 2.16 -15.21
CA THR A 55 2.07 1.72 -14.17
C THR A 55 1.31 1.13 -13.00
N LYS A 56 1.78 -0.03 -12.52
CA LYS A 56 1.23 -0.66 -11.33
C LYS A 56 1.65 0.19 -10.13
N VAL A 57 0.67 0.76 -9.45
CA VAL A 57 0.87 1.59 -8.27
C VAL A 57 0.43 0.82 -7.04
N ARG A 58 1.28 0.69 -6.03
CA ARG A 58 0.93 0.00 -4.77
C ARG A 58 0.23 0.94 -3.83
N ALA A 59 -0.85 0.48 -3.23
CA ALA A 59 -1.55 1.14 -2.13
C ALA A 59 -0.96 0.66 -0.80
N GLU A 60 -0.60 1.59 0.06
CA GLU A 60 0.10 1.33 1.32
C GLU A 60 -0.56 2.02 2.51
N ASP A 61 -0.33 1.46 3.69
CA ASP A 61 -0.73 2.06 4.95
C ASP A 61 0.35 2.97 5.57
N VAL A 62 0.09 3.49 6.76
CA VAL A 62 1.00 4.40 7.48
C VAL A 62 2.36 3.75 7.82
N ASN A 63 2.45 2.41 7.79
CA ASN A 63 3.67 1.66 8.06
C ASN A 63 4.31 1.10 6.78
N GLU A 64 3.96 1.64 5.61
CA GLU A 64 4.47 1.19 4.31
C GLU A 64 4.10 -0.27 4.00
N ILE A 65 3.03 -0.79 4.62
CA ILE A 65 2.54 -2.14 4.34
C ILE A 65 1.70 -2.09 3.08
N HIS A 66 2.06 -2.89 2.08
CA HIS A 66 1.30 -3.07 0.85
C HIS A 66 -0.08 -3.70 1.15
N ILE A 67 -1.15 -2.93 0.93
CA ILE A 67 -2.54 -3.33 1.20
C ILE A 67 -3.40 -3.51 -0.05
N GLY A 68 -2.87 -3.16 -1.21
CA GLY A 68 -3.57 -3.28 -2.49
C GLY A 68 -2.84 -2.56 -3.60
N GLN A 69 -3.50 -2.38 -4.74
CA GLN A 69 -2.90 -1.76 -5.92
C GLN A 69 -3.92 -0.92 -6.66
N LEU A 70 -3.45 0.01 -7.48
CA LEU A 70 -4.29 0.66 -8.47
C LEU A 70 -4.75 -0.38 -9.50
N TYR A 71 -6.06 -0.41 -9.75
CA TYR A 71 -6.67 -1.27 -10.77
C TYR A 71 -6.81 -0.56 -12.10
N SER A 72 -7.28 0.70 -12.06
CA SER A 72 -7.45 1.51 -13.25
C SER A 72 -7.53 2.99 -12.88
N TYR A 73 -7.08 3.86 -13.78
CA TYR A 73 -7.36 5.28 -13.73
C TYR A 73 -8.02 5.69 -15.05
N LYS A 74 -9.22 6.26 -14.99
CA LYS A 74 -9.96 6.70 -16.18
C LYS A 74 -10.80 7.93 -15.87
N ASP A 75 -10.75 8.93 -16.74
CA ASP A 75 -11.56 10.15 -16.64
C ASP A 75 -11.41 10.87 -15.29
N GLY A 76 -10.19 10.88 -14.73
CA GLY A 76 -9.93 11.50 -13.41
C GLY A 76 -10.27 10.62 -12.20
N VAL A 77 -10.76 9.39 -12.42
CA VAL A 77 -11.23 8.50 -11.35
C VAL A 77 -10.29 7.31 -11.18
N ALA A 78 -9.66 7.24 -10.01
CA ALA A 78 -8.88 6.07 -9.58
C ALA A 78 -9.81 4.97 -9.04
N LYS A 79 -9.58 3.74 -9.49
CA LYS A 79 -10.14 2.53 -8.88
C LYS A 79 -9.01 1.73 -8.27
N TRP A 80 -9.18 1.39 -7.01
CA TRP A 80 -8.23 0.62 -6.21
C TRP A 80 -8.73 -0.80 -6.01
N GLN A 81 -7.81 -1.75 -5.92
CA GLN A 81 -8.09 -3.14 -5.63
C GLN A 81 -7.28 -3.58 -4.42
N TYR A 82 -7.98 -3.79 -3.31
CA TYR A 82 -7.37 -4.13 -2.02
C TYR A 82 -7.31 -5.63 -1.79
N PHE A 83 -6.35 -6.09 -0.98
CA PHE A 83 -6.35 -7.49 -0.55
C PHE A 83 -7.52 -7.76 0.38
N LYS A 84 -8.20 -8.90 0.20
CA LYS A 84 -9.38 -9.30 0.97
C LYS A 84 -9.12 -9.34 2.49
N TYR A 85 -7.90 -9.69 2.90
CA TYR A 85 -7.47 -9.70 4.30
C TYR A 85 -7.61 -8.32 4.97
N PHE A 86 -7.41 -7.22 4.24
CA PHE A 86 -7.55 -5.86 4.78
C PHE A 86 -8.99 -5.36 4.80
N LEU A 87 -9.87 -5.90 3.94
CA LEU A 87 -11.29 -5.54 3.90
C LEU A 87 -12.12 -6.31 4.93
N ASN A 88 -11.75 -7.57 5.16
CA ASN A 88 -12.32 -8.42 6.17
C ASN A 88 -11.17 -8.78 7.10
N PRO A 89 -10.81 -7.91 8.07
CA PRO A 89 -10.02 -8.42 9.17
C PRO A 89 -10.80 -9.63 9.67
N GLY A 90 -10.17 -10.81 9.73
CA GLY A 90 -10.74 -11.93 10.47
C GLY A 90 -11.04 -11.49 11.91
N PRO A 91 -11.54 -12.37 12.79
CA PRO A 91 -11.46 -12.06 14.21
C PRO A 91 -10.05 -11.55 14.47
N ILE A 92 -9.97 -10.30 14.93
CA ILE A 92 -8.72 -9.71 15.40
C ILE A 92 -8.26 -10.75 16.40
N LEU A 93 -7.19 -11.48 16.09
CA LEU A 93 -6.42 -12.10 17.14
C LEU A 93 -5.88 -10.89 17.88
N GLU A 94 -6.67 -10.42 18.86
CA GLU A 94 -6.21 -9.52 19.89
C GLU A 94 -4.87 -10.09 20.31
N ASP A 95 -3.88 -9.21 20.25
CA ASP A 95 -2.50 -9.44 20.59
C ASP A 95 -2.31 -10.71 21.42
N ALA A 96 -1.64 -11.71 20.87
CA ALA A 96 -0.91 -12.62 21.74
C ALA A 96 -0.03 -11.72 22.62
N PRO A 97 -0.23 -11.71 23.95
CA PRO A 97 0.57 -10.86 24.82
C PRO A 97 1.99 -11.42 24.77
N GLY A 98 2.88 -10.80 23.98
CA GLY A 98 4.20 -11.40 23.78
C GLY A 98 5.30 -10.58 23.12
N ASN A 99 5.03 -9.58 22.27
CA ASN A 99 6.09 -9.05 21.41
C ASN A 99 6.56 -7.62 21.72
N ASN A 100 6.06 -7.01 22.80
CA ASN A 100 6.67 -5.81 23.41
C ASN A 100 7.47 -6.19 24.67
N ALA A 101 8.29 -7.23 24.58
CA ALA A 101 9.37 -7.40 25.56
C ALA A 101 10.34 -6.21 25.38
N PRO A 102 10.60 -5.40 26.42
CA PRO A 102 11.70 -4.46 26.38
C PRO A 102 12.98 -5.25 26.11
N VAL A 103 13.74 -4.87 25.08
CA VAL A 103 15.09 -5.41 24.88
C VAL A 103 15.88 -5.11 26.16
N PRO A 104 16.36 -6.12 26.91
CA PRO A 104 17.19 -5.84 28.07
C PRO A 104 18.48 -5.19 27.58
N ARG A 105 18.71 -3.93 27.94
CA ARG A 105 20.05 -3.34 27.90
C ARG A 105 20.91 -4.20 28.82
N GLY A 106 21.85 -4.93 28.23
CA GLY A 106 22.80 -5.75 28.98
C GLY A 106 23.52 -4.89 30.02
N THR A 107 23.38 -5.26 31.29
CA THR A 107 24.34 -4.92 32.32
C THR A 107 25.54 -5.83 32.11
N ILE A 108 26.65 -5.24 31.72
CA ILE A 108 27.99 -5.77 31.94
C ILE A 108 28.31 -5.60 33.44
N ASP A 109 28.36 -6.70 34.17
CA ASP A 109 29.10 -6.82 35.43
C ASP A 109 30.27 -7.78 35.11
N GLY A 110 31.54 -7.53 35.44
CA GLY A 110 32.08 -7.08 36.73
C GLY A 110 32.83 -8.25 37.33
#